data_AF-A0A7S8EMS1-F1
#
_entry.id   AF-A0A7S8EMS1-F1
#
_cell.length_a   1.000
_cell.length_b   1.000
_cell.length_c   1.000
_cell.angle_alpha   90.00
_cell.angle_beta   90.00
_cell.angle_gamma   90.00
#
_symmetry.space_group_name_H-M   'P 1'
#
loop_
_entity.id
_entity.type
_entity.pdbx_description
1 polymer ?
#
loop_
_entity_poly.entity_id
_entity_poly.type
_entity_poly.pdbx_seq_one_letter_code
_entity_poly.pdbx_strand_id
1 'polypeptide(L)'
;MAREAEVLAMTETLKLQDIIPQAAASSLAGVIAKLEMIVGADRDIGDPTDFPWPHIASVLRDLKAVAGELPPYRPDHVSTRADAARYWQDACKLVRALADEDALPNESAL
;
A
#
# COMPACT_ATOMS: atom_id res chain seq x y z
N MET A 1 -10.08 -13.95 -10.42
CA MET A 1 -8.67 -14.04 -9.97
C MET A 1 -7.89 -12.74 -10.18
N ALA A 2 -7.33 -12.43 -11.36
CA ALA A 2 -6.46 -11.25 -11.53
C ALA A 2 -7.18 -9.90 -11.29
N ARG A 3 -8.39 -9.75 -11.83
CA ARG A 3 -9.20 -8.53 -11.67
C ARG A 3 -9.68 -8.30 -10.23
N GLU A 4 -10.04 -9.37 -9.53
CA GLU A 4 -10.47 -9.30 -8.13
C GLU A 4 -9.31 -8.92 -7.21
N ALA A 5 -8.12 -9.46 -7.46
CA ALA A 5 -6.90 -9.10 -6.74
C ALA A 5 -6.50 -7.62 -6.98
N GLU A 6 -6.63 -7.14 -8.22
CA GLU A 6 -6.40 -5.74 -8.57
C GLU A 6 -7.37 -4.80 -7.84
N VAL A 7 -8.67 -5.12 -7.85
CA VAL A 7 -9.70 -4.33 -7.16
C VAL A 7 -9.47 -4.31 -5.65
N LEU A 8 -9.05 -5.43 -5.06
CA LEU A 8 -8.72 -5.50 -3.64
C LEU A 8 -7.52 -4.61 -3.31
N ALA A 9 -6.42 -4.71 -4.06
CA ALA A 9 -5.22 -3.89 -3.84
C ALA A 9 -5.50 -2.39 -3.98
N MET A 10 -6.32 -2.00 -4.97
CA MET A 10 -6.77 -0.61 -5.13
C MET A 10 -7.62 -0.16 -3.93
N THR A 11 -8.53 -1.02 -3.46
CA THR A 11 -9.38 -0.72 -2.30
C THR A 11 -8.58 -0.56 -1.02
N GLU A 12 -7.59 -1.40 -0.79
CA GLU A 12 -6.67 -1.28 0.35
C GLU A 12 -5.84 0.00 0.27
N THR A 13 -5.38 0.37 -0.94
CA THR A 13 -4.65 1.63 -1.17
C THR A 13 -5.52 2.84 -0.83
N LEU A 14 -6.79 2.88 -1.27
CA LEU A 14 -7.72 3.96 -0.92
C LEU A 14 -7.97 4.05 0.59
N LYS A 15 -8.22 2.92 1.26
CA LYS A 15 -8.41 2.91 2.71
C LYS A 15 -7.20 3.46 3.46
N LEU A 16 -5.99 3.13 2.99
CA LEU A 16 -4.76 3.69 3.56
C LEU A 16 -4.67 5.20 3.34
N GLN A 17 -5.02 5.68 2.14
CA GLN A 17 -5.06 7.12 1.84
C GLN A 17 -6.04 7.88 2.75
N ASP A 18 -7.18 7.30 3.11
CA ASP A 18 -8.16 7.92 4.02
C ASP A 18 -7.66 8.01 5.48
N ILE A 19 -6.80 7.07 5.90
CA ILE A 19 -6.26 7.00 7.27
C ILE A 19 -5.05 7.94 7.44
N ILE A 20 -4.20 8.07 6.43
CA ILE A 20 -2.93 8.82 6.52
C ILE A 20 -3.13 10.27 7.00
N PRO A 21 -4.12 11.06 6.53
CA PRO A 21 -4.35 12.41 7.02
C PRO A 21 -4.59 12.47 8.54
N GLN A 22 -5.26 11.47 9.10
CA GLN A 22 -5.65 11.40 10.51
C GLN A 22 -4.50 10.91 11.41
N ALA A 23 -3.54 10.15 10.87
CA ALA A 23 -2.40 9.66 11.62
C ALA A 23 -1.42 10.81 11.97
N ALA A 24 -1.06 10.99 13.23
CA ALA A 24 -0.03 11.97 13.60
C ALA A 24 1.34 11.53 13.07
N ALA A 25 2.13 12.45 12.51
CA ALA A 25 3.52 12.18 12.19
C ALA A 25 4.34 12.19 13.49
N SER A 26 5.01 11.08 13.80
CA SER A 26 5.88 10.93 14.98
C SER A 26 7.32 11.39 14.75
N SER A 27 7.67 11.79 13.52
CA SER A 27 9.01 12.23 13.14
C SER A 27 8.98 13.26 12.01
N LEU A 28 10.06 14.04 11.87
CA LEU A 28 10.22 14.98 10.76
C LEU A 28 10.22 14.26 9.40
N ALA A 29 10.82 13.07 9.33
CA ALA A 29 10.75 12.20 8.17
C ALA A 29 9.29 11.84 7.80
N GLY A 30 8.45 11.54 8.81
CA GLY A 30 7.02 11.30 8.61
C GLY A 30 6.25 12.53 8.12
N VAL A 31 6.64 13.73 8.57
CA VAL A 31 6.08 15.00 8.04
C VAL A 31 6.45 15.19 6.57
N ILE A 32 7.72 14.99 6.21
CA ILE A 32 8.21 15.09 4.83
C ILE A 32 7.47 14.08 3.93
N ALA A 33 7.32 12.83 4.37
CA ALA A 33 6.63 11.79 3.60
C ALA A 33 5.16 12.14 3.30
N LYS A 34 4.46 12.74 4.27
CA LYS A 34 3.09 13.24 4.06
C LYS A 34 3.04 14.35 3.02
N LEU A 35 3.97 15.31 3.09
CA LEU A 35 4.04 16.41 2.13
C LEU A 35 4.37 15.92 0.71
N GLU A 36 5.26 14.92 0.58
CA GLU A 36 5.52 14.25 -0.70
C GLU A 36 4.27 13.59 -1.27
N MET A 37 3.51 12.89 -0.43
CA MET A 37 2.24 12.27 -0.85
C MET A 37 1.25 13.32 -1.36
N ILE A 38 1.12 14.45 -0.66
CA ILE A 38 0.21 15.54 -1.05
C ILE A 38 0.64 16.18 -2.39
N VAL A 39 1.93 16.47 -2.57
CA VAL A 39 2.47 17.01 -3.84
C VAL A 39 2.39 15.99 -5.00
N GLY A 40 2.50 14.70 -4.71
CA GLY A 40 2.41 13.64 -5.71
C GLY A 40 0.98 13.25 -6.07
N ALA A 41 0.01 13.50 -5.18
CA ALA A 41 -1.39 13.11 -5.34
C ALA A 41 -2.14 13.99 -6.35
N ASP A 42 -1.71 15.22 -6.57
CA ASP A 42 -2.48 16.14 -7.38
C ASP A 42 -1.64 17.06 -8.26
N ARG A 43 -1.44 16.61 -9.50
CA ARG A 43 -0.98 17.43 -10.63
C ARG A 43 -2.11 17.66 -11.66
N ASP A 44 -3.33 17.22 -11.36
CA ASP A 44 -4.51 17.28 -12.24
C ASP A 44 -5.64 18.20 -11.70
N ILE A 45 -5.45 18.97 -10.61
CA ILE A 45 -6.29 20.15 -10.36
C ILE A 45 -5.97 21.18 -11.44
N GLY A 46 -6.96 21.40 -12.32
CA GLY A 46 -6.84 22.22 -13.53
C GLY A 46 -6.46 23.69 -13.33
N ASP A 47 -6.41 24.18 -12.09
CA ASP A 47 -5.85 25.49 -11.77
C ASP A 47 -4.68 25.40 -10.76
N PRO A 48 -3.43 25.63 -11.16
CA PRO A 48 -2.28 25.69 -10.26
C PRO A 48 -2.33 26.83 -9.22
N THR A 49 -3.33 27.73 -9.26
CA THR A 49 -3.59 28.74 -8.22
C THR A 49 -4.60 28.34 -7.14
N ASP A 50 -5.35 27.24 -7.27
CA ASP A 50 -6.43 26.87 -6.34
C ASP A 50 -5.95 26.26 -5.01
N PHE A 51 -4.69 25.85 -4.94
CA PHE A 51 -4.06 25.34 -3.71
C PHE A 51 -2.62 25.80 -3.65
N PRO A 52 -2.03 26.06 -2.47
CA PRO A 52 -0.68 26.61 -2.34
C PRO A 52 0.44 25.60 -2.66
N TRP A 53 0.30 24.84 -3.74
CA TRP A 53 1.27 23.84 -4.22
C TRP A 53 2.69 24.39 -4.38
N PRO A 54 2.91 25.58 -4.99
CA PRO A 54 4.26 26.13 -5.08
C PRO A 54 4.90 26.38 -3.72
N HIS A 55 4.11 26.81 -2.73
CA HIS A 55 4.59 27.05 -1.36
C HIS A 55 4.89 25.75 -0.63
N ILE A 56 4.02 24.74 -0.75
CA ILE A 56 4.24 23.41 -0.17
C ILE A 56 5.49 22.75 -0.79
N ALA A 57 5.67 22.85 -2.11
CA ALA A 57 6.84 22.34 -2.80
C ALA A 57 8.14 23.07 -2.39
N SER A 58 8.07 24.37 -2.10
CA SER A 58 9.20 25.13 -1.55
C SER A 58 9.55 24.62 -0.15
N VAL A 59 8.58 24.56 0.76
CA VAL A 59 8.77 24.06 2.12
C VAL A 59 9.33 22.64 2.12
N LEU A 60 8.83 21.76 1.24
CA LEU A 60 9.33 20.40 1.11
C LEU A 60 10.81 20.35 0.71
N ARG A 61 11.25 21.22 -0.22
CA ARG A 61 12.68 21.32 -0.59
C ARG A 61 13.52 21.78 0.58
N ASP A 62 13.07 22.80 1.31
CA ASP A 62 13.81 23.35 2.45
C ASP A 62 13.93 22.30 3.58
N LEU A 63 12.85 21.58 3.86
CA LEU A 63 12.84 20.51 4.86
C LEU A 63 13.79 19.36 4.50
N LYS A 64 13.84 18.95 3.24
CA LYS A 64 14.80 17.94 2.77
C LYS A 64 16.25 18.42 2.85
N ALA A 65 16.50 19.70 2.60
CA ALA A 65 17.84 20.27 2.74
C ALA A 65 18.32 20.24 4.20
N VAL A 66 17.40 20.41 5.16
CA VAL A 66 17.72 20.39 6.61
C VAL A 66 17.79 18.97 7.18
N ALA A 67 16.86 18.10 6.79
CA ALA A 67 16.71 16.76 7.37
C ALA A 67 17.43 15.64 6.58
N GLY A 68 17.90 15.95 5.36
CA GLY A 68 18.30 14.96 4.37
C GLY A 68 17.12 14.44 3.56
N GLU A 69 17.43 13.78 2.43
CA GLU A 69 16.39 13.10 1.66
C GLU A 69 15.87 11.87 2.40
N LEU A 70 14.58 11.59 2.21
CA LEU A 70 14.03 10.32 2.65
C LEU A 70 14.68 9.20 1.83
N PRO A 71 15.15 8.11 2.46
CA PRO A 71 15.56 6.96 1.70
C PRO A 71 14.38 6.53 0.81
N PRO A 72 14.64 6.13 -0.46
CA PRO A 72 13.58 5.66 -1.33
C PRO A 72 12.81 4.57 -0.60
N TYR A 73 11.49 4.70 -0.55
CA TYR A 73 10.63 3.67 0.03
C TYR A 73 10.90 2.36 -0.71
N ARG A 74 11.72 1.51 -0.11
CA ARG A 74 11.93 0.13 -0.50
C ARG A 74 11.00 -0.66 0.40
N PRO A 75 9.95 -1.31 -0.15
CA PRO A 75 9.30 -2.37 0.60
C PRO A 75 10.42 -3.30 1.06
N ASP A 76 10.47 -3.60 2.36
CA ASP A 76 11.46 -4.52 2.88
C ASP A 76 11.30 -5.84 2.12
N HIS A 77 12.22 -6.10 1.20
CA HIS A 77 12.18 -7.27 0.33
C HIS A 77 12.18 -8.56 1.15
N VAL A 78 12.71 -8.52 2.38
CA VAL A 78 12.65 -9.63 3.33
C VAL A 78 11.22 -9.86 3.79
N SER A 79 10.51 -8.81 4.22
CA SER A 79 9.09 -8.86 4.58
C SER A 79 8.21 -9.30 3.40
N THR A 80 8.40 -8.71 2.21
CA THR A 80 7.66 -9.12 1.00
C THR A 80 7.89 -10.58 0.63
N ARG A 81 9.14 -11.07 0.76
CA ARG A 81 9.45 -12.48 0.50
C ARG A 81 8.86 -13.41 1.55
N ALA A 82 8.84 -12.99 2.82
CA ALA A 82 8.22 -13.74 3.91
C ALA A 82 6.69 -13.85 3.72
N ASP A 83 6.05 -12.75 3.32
CA ASP A 83 4.62 -12.74 2.98
C ASP A 83 4.31 -13.65 1.79
N ALA A 84 5.08 -13.55 0.70
CA ALA A 84 4.93 -14.42 -0.46
C ALA A 84 5.10 -15.90 -0.11
N ALA A 85 6.07 -16.24 0.75
CA ALA A 85 6.27 -17.60 1.21
C ALA A 85 5.09 -18.12 2.06
N ARG A 86 4.52 -17.27 2.93
CA ARG A 86 3.32 -17.62 3.71
C ARG A 86 2.13 -17.89 2.79
N TYR A 87 1.84 -16.98 1.85
CA TYR A 87 0.73 -17.15 0.93
C TYR A 87 0.88 -18.39 0.05
N TRP A 88 2.10 -18.73 -0.37
CA TRP A 88 2.37 -19.97 -1.09
C TRP A 88 2.05 -21.21 -0.24
N GLN A 89 2.46 -21.23 1.03
CA GLN A 89 2.16 -22.35 1.93
C GLN A 89 0.66 -22.51 2.17
N ASP A 90 -0.06 -21.40 2.37
CA ASP A 90 -1.50 -21.43 2.59
C ASP A 90 -2.25 -21.89 1.32
N ALA A 91 -1.80 -21.46 0.14
CA ALA A 91 -2.32 -21.96 -1.13
C ALA A 91 -2.08 -23.47 -1.30
N CYS A 92 -0.89 -23.98 -0.96
CA CYS A 92 -0.62 -25.42 -1.01
C CYS A 92 -1.49 -26.23 -0.05
N LYS A 93 -1.77 -25.70 1.16
CA LYS A 93 -2.69 -26.34 2.11
C LYS A 93 -4.11 -26.38 1.56
N LEU A 94 -4.58 -25.28 0.97
CA LEU A 94 -5.91 -25.20 0.37
C LEU A 94 -6.07 -26.18 -0.79
N VAL A 95 -5.11 -26.23 -1.71
CA VAL A 95 -5.14 -27.17 -2.85
C VAL A 95 -5.18 -28.63 -2.38
N ARG A 96 -4.42 -28.96 -1.33
CA ARG A 96 -4.48 -30.30 -0.73
C ARG A 96 -5.83 -30.59 -0.09
N ALA A 97 -6.37 -29.66 0.70
CA ALA A 97 -7.66 -29.83 1.34
C ALA A 97 -8.78 -30.04 0.31
N LEU A 98 -8.76 -29.29 -0.80
CA LEU A 98 -9.71 -29.47 -1.91
C LEU A 98 -9.55 -30.83 -2.59
N ALA A 99 -8.31 -31.28 -2.84
CA ALA A 99 -8.07 -32.60 -3.43
C ALA A 99 -8.49 -33.75 -2.51
N ASP A 100 -8.34 -33.58 -1.20
CA ASP A 100 -8.77 -34.55 -0.19
C ASP A 100 -10.31 -34.58 -0.07
N GLU A 101 -10.98 -33.42 -0.20
CA GLU A 101 -12.45 -33.30 -0.22
C GLU A 101 -13.06 -33.94 -1.47
N ASP A 102 -12.44 -33.74 -2.65
CA ASP A 102 -12.83 -34.40 -3.90
C ASP A 102 -12.60 -35.93 -3.89
N ALA A 103 -11.70 -36.41 -3.00
CA ALA A 103 -11.36 -37.83 -2.86
C ALA A 103 -12.26 -38.58 -1.86
N LEU A 104 -13.08 -37.88 -1.07
CA LEU A 104 -14.07 -38.50 -0.20
C LEU A 104 -15.27 -38.97 -1.05
N PRO A 105 -15.65 -40.27 -1.02
CA PRO A 105 -16.86 -40.71 -1.68
C PRO A 105 -18.05 -39.99 -1.04
N ASN A 106 -18.96 -39.49 -1.87
CA ASN A 106 -20.20 -38.85 -1.46
C ASN A 106 -21.04 -39.88 -0.67
N GLU A 107 -20.83 -40.00 0.65
CA GLU A 107 -21.66 -40.81 1.56
C GLU A 107 -22.99 -40.09 1.79
N SER A 108 -23.77 -39.98 0.72
CA SER A 108 -25.15 -39.50 0.71
C SER A 108 -25.85 -40.10 -0.50
N ALA A 109 -25.84 -41.44 -0.57
CA ALA A 109 -26.70 -42.22 -1.44
C ALA A 109 -26.94 -43.61 -0.82
N LEU A 110 -27.70 -43.63 0.29
CA LEU A 110 -28.52 -44.76 0.70
C LEU A 110 -29.92 -44.26 1.01
#